data_AF-A0A0S8F834-F1
#
_entry.id   AF-A0A0S8F834-F1
#
_cell.length_a   1.000
_cell.length_b   1.000
_cell.length_c   1.000
_cell.angle_alpha   90.00
_cell.angle_beta   90.00
_cell.angle_gamma   90.00
#
_symmetry.space_group_name_H-M   'P 1'
#
loop_
_entity.id
_entity.type
_entity.pdbx_description
1 polymer ?
#
loop_
_entity_poly.entity_id
_entity_poly.type
_entity_poly.pdbx_seq_one_letter_code
_entity_poly.pdbx_strand_id
1 'polypeptide(L)'
;MVEIPEGTDLLIYDTAIMDDAPAASPGHIVFFQLPTIPSRLGEVAARAQARAVLLSHLAPITEPNLAEIKRLIRAQGHEGKIRTARDLMVLNLGGPRYHDHDDDHNEDDDRCH
;
A
#
# COMPACT_ATOMS: atom_id res chain seq x y z
N MET A 1 -17.26 0.94 -14.13
CA MET A 1 -17.24 1.26 -12.69
C MET A 1 -16.80 -0.01 -11.99
N VAL A 2 -15.78 0.03 -11.14
CA VAL A 2 -15.37 -1.16 -10.38
C VAL A 2 -16.20 -1.17 -9.11
N GLU A 3 -17.08 -2.16 -8.97
CA GLU A 3 -17.80 -2.41 -7.72
C GLU A 3 -16.86 -3.18 -6.79
N ILE A 4 -16.33 -2.49 -5.78
CA ILE A 4 -15.50 -3.10 -4.73
C ILE A 4 -16.40 -3.23 -3.51
N PRO A 5 -16.44 -4.40 -2.85
CA PRO A 5 -17.29 -4.60 -1.68
C PRO A 5 -16.97 -3.57 -0.58
N GLU A 6 -17.98 -2.81 -0.15
CA GLU A 6 -17.88 -1.91 0.98
C GLU A 6 -17.68 -2.69 2.29
N GLY A 7 -16.92 -2.13 3.23
CA GLY A 7 -16.66 -2.75 4.54
C GLY A 7 -15.69 -3.93 4.50
N THR A 8 -14.83 -3.99 3.48
CA THR A 8 -13.86 -5.10 3.33
C THR A 8 -12.85 -5.14 4.49
N ASP A 9 -12.67 -6.30 5.11
CA ASP A 9 -11.69 -6.48 6.19
C ASP A 9 -10.24 -6.36 5.71
N LEU A 10 -9.95 -6.87 4.50
CA LEU A 10 -8.62 -6.86 3.91
C LEU A 10 -8.69 -6.69 2.39
N LEU A 11 -8.06 -5.63 1.89
CA LEU A 11 -7.85 -5.41 0.47
C LEU A 11 -6.41 -5.81 0.12
N ILE A 12 -6.23 -6.90 -0.62
CA ILE A 12 -4.91 -7.31 -1.14
C ILE A 12 -4.74 -6.70 -2.53
N TYR A 13 -3.66 -5.97 -2.76
CA TYR A 13 -3.45 -5.28 -4.02
C TYR A 13 -2.01 -5.37 -4.52
N ASP A 14 -1.87 -5.53 -5.84
CA ASP A 14 -0.58 -5.46 -6.52
C ASP A 14 -0.09 -4.00 -6.52
N THR A 15 1.16 -3.81 -6.10
CA THR A 15 1.74 -2.47 -5.97
C THR A 15 2.53 -2.06 -7.21
N ALA A 16 2.07 -0.98 -7.84
CA ALA A 16 2.84 -0.27 -8.87
C ALA A 16 4.00 0.52 -8.26
N ILE A 17 4.96 0.89 -9.12
CA ILE A 17 6.20 1.56 -8.75
C ILE A 17 5.92 2.90 -8.07
N MET A 18 5.17 3.81 -8.70
CA MET A 18 4.89 5.18 -8.24
C MET A 18 3.90 5.85 -9.20
N ASP A 19 3.27 6.97 -8.80
CA ASP A 19 2.42 7.77 -9.68
C ASP A 19 3.22 8.48 -10.80
N ASP A 20 4.49 8.85 -10.54
CA ASP A 20 5.29 9.74 -11.39
C ASP A 20 6.78 9.36 -11.54
N ALA A 21 7.21 8.16 -11.09
CA ALA A 21 8.63 7.82 -11.18
C ALA A 21 9.08 7.71 -12.65
N PRO A 22 10.19 8.35 -13.04
CA PRO A 22 10.74 8.20 -14.38
C PRO A 22 11.14 6.74 -14.59
N ALA A 23 10.82 6.18 -15.76
CA ALA A 23 11.28 4.85 -16.10
C ALA A 23 12.80 4.81 -16.06
N ALA A 24 13.37 4.20 -15.01
CA ALA A 24 14.82 4.16 -14.78
C ALA A 24 15.58 3.43 -15.90
N SER A 25 14.87 2.65 -16.73
CA SER A 25 15.38 2.07 -17.97
C SER A 25 14.23 1.80 -18.96
N PRO A 26 14.50 1.64 -20.27
CA PRO A 26 13.48 1.28 -21.26
C PRO A 26 12.77 -0.05 -20.93
N GLY A 27 13.44 -0.98 -20.26
CA GLY A 27 12.88 -2.25 -19.81
C GLY A 27 11.94 -2.11 -18.60
N HIS A 28 12.02 -0.99 -17.87
CA HIS A 28 11.16 -0.75 -16.70
C HIS A 28 9.79 -0.18 -17.06
N ILE A 29 9.60 0.29 -18.30
CA ILE A 29 8.35 0.87 -18.80
C ILE A 29 7.15 -0.07 -18.57
N VAL A 30 7.35 -1.39 -18.69
CA VAL A 30 6.29 -2.39 -18.46
C VAL A 30 5.72 -2.35 -17.04
N PHE A 31 6.54 -2.00 -16.04
CA PHE A 31 6.10 -1.88 -14.65
C PHE A 31 5.33 -0.59 -14.37
N PHE A 32 5.26 0.34 -15.34
CA PHE A 32 4.45 1.56 -15.27
C PHE A 32 3.17 1.48 -16.12
N GLN A 33 3.05 0.51 -17.05
CA GLN A 33 1.94 0.43 -18.00
C GLN A 33 0.77 -0.43 -17.54
N LEU A 34 1.01 -1.41 -16.66
CA LEU A 34 0.03 -2.44 -16.28
C LEU A 34 -0.41 -2.36 -14.81
N PRO A 35 0.46 -2.01 -13.84
CA PRO A 35 0.08 -1.97 -12.43
C PRO A 35 -0.78 -0.74 -12.06
N THR A 36 -1.59 -0.87 -11.01
CA THR A 36 -2.43 0.23 -10.50
C THR A 36 -1.61 1.19 -9.65
N ILE A 37 -1.64 2.47 -10.00
CA ILE A 37 -0.89 3.52 -9.29
C ILE A 37 -1.34 3.68 -7.82
N PRO A 38 -0.42 3.98 -6.88
CA PRO A 38 -0.72 4.12 -5.45
C PRO A 38 -1.90 5.05 -5.12
N SER A 39 -2.02 6.21 -5.78
CA SER A 39 -3.17 7.10 -5.53
C SER A 39 -4.50 6.46 -5.91
N ARG A 40 -4.53 5.70 -7.01
CA ARG A 40 -5.77 5.00 -7.40
C ARG A 40 -6.16 3.92 -6.41
N LEU A 41 -5.17 3.22 -5.84
CA LEU A 41 -5.39 2.28 -4.74
C LEU A 41 -5.95 2.98 -3.50
N GLY A 42 -5.41 4.15 -3.13
CA GLY A 42 -5.90 4.95 -2.02
C GLY A 42 -7.37 5.34 -2.17
N GLU A 43 -7.78 5.84 -3.34
CA GLU A 43 -9.18 6.16 -3.63
C GLU A 43 -10.10 4.95 -3.49
N VAL A 44 -9.66 3.81 -4.02
CA VAL A 44 -10.38 2.53 -3.96
C VAL A 44 -10.54 2.08 -2.51
N ALA A 45 -9.46 2.09 -1.74
CA ALA A 45 -9.45 1.63 -0.36
C ALA A 45 -10.26 2.54 0.56
N ALA A 46 -10.26 3.86 0.30
CA ALA A 46 -11.09 4.82 1.00
C ALA A 46 -12.59 4.60 0.69
N ARG A 47 -12.95 4.45 -0.59
CA ARG A 47 -14.33 4.21 -1.01
C ARG A 47 -14.88 2.88 -0.48
N ALA A 48 -14.06 1.83 -0.50
CA ALA A 48 -14.44 0.52 0.04
C ALA A 48 -14.47 0.50 1.57
N GLN A 49 -14.03 1.57 2.25
CA GLN A 49 -13.84 1.62 3.70
C GLN A 49 -13.05 0.41 4.22
N ALA A 50 -12.00 0.03 3.49
CA ALA A 50 -11.22 -1.16 3.84
C ALA A 50 -10.57 -0.99 5.22
N ARG A 51 -10.67 -2.02 6.08
CA ARG A 51 -10.04 -1.97 7.41
C ARG A 51 -8.52 -2.09 7.32
N ALA A 52 -8.03 -2.84 6.34
CA ALA A 52 -6.62 -2.94 6.02
C ALA A 52 -6.37 -3.10 4.52
N VAL A 53 -5.24 -2.57 4.05
CA VAL A 53 -4.66 -2.79 2.72
C VAL A 53 -3.37 -3.60 2.91
N LEU A 54 -3.21 -4.67 2.13
CA LEU A 54 -1.97 -5.45 2.03
C LEU A 54 -1.34 -5.20 0.65
N LEU A 55 -0.18 -4.55 0.67
CA LEU A 55 0.67 -4.32 -0.48
C LEU A 55 1.40 -5.61 -0.83
N SER A 56 1.06 -6.20 -1.97
CA SER A 56 1.67 -7.42 -2.49
C SER A 56 2.30 -7.18 -3.86
N HIS A 57 2.95 -8.21 -4.40
CA HIS A 57 3.60 -8.18 -5.71
C HIS A 57 4.60 -7.02 -5.82
N LEU A 58 5.49 -6.95 -4.84
CA LEU A 58 6.51 -5.91 -4.75
C LEU A 58 7.63 -6.24 -5.74
N ALA A 59 7.78 -5.40 -6.76
CA ALA A 59 8.96 -5.47 -7.60
C ALA A 59 10.16 -4.89 -6.83
N PRO A 60 11.41 -5.33 -7.14
CA PRO A 60 12.61 -4.78 -6.50
C PRO A 60 12.77 -3.25 -6.63
N ILE A 61 12.14 -2.65 -7.65
CA ILE A 61 12.11 -1.20 -7.86
C ILE A 61 11.00 -0.50 -7.04
N THR A 62 9.99 -1.23 -6.57
CA THR A 62 8.89 -0.74 -5.74
C THR A 62 9.27 -0.76 -4.25
N GLU A 63 9.97 -1.80 -3.78
CA GLU A 63 10.33 -1.97 -2.37
C GLU A 63 10.97 -0.74 -1.70
N PRO A 64 11.95 -0.04 -2.34
CA PRO A 64 12.56 1.14 -1.73
C PRO A 64 11.59 2.32 -1.54
N ASN A 65 10.45 2.32 -2.24
CA ASN A 65 9.47 3.40 -2.26
C ASN A 65 8.25 3.10 -1.38
N LEU A 66 8.26 2.05 -0.55
CA LEU A 66 7.11 1.65 0.27
C LEU A 66 6.58 2.76 1.18
N ALA A 67 7.45 3.58 1.77
CA ALA A 67 7.04 4.70 2.61
C ALA A 67 6.25 5.76 1.83
N GLU A 68 6.72 6.06 0.62
CA GLU A 68 6.08 6.99 -0.31
C GLU A 68 4.71 6.46 -0.78
N ILE A 69 4.65 5.18 -1.16
CA ILE A 69 3.43 4.50 -1.57
C ILE A 69 2.38 4.55 -0.46
N LYS A 70 2.78 4.23 0.79
CA LYS A 70 1.91 4.35 1.96
C LYS A 70 1.38 5.78 2.10
N ARG A 71 2.24 6.80 1.95
CA ARG A 71 1.84 8.22 2.05
C ARG A 71 0.84 8.60 0.96
N LEU A 72 1.04 8.17 -0.28
CA LEU A 72 0.11 8.42 -1.39
C LEU A 72 -1.25 7.79 -1.13
N ILE A 73 -1.30 6.54 -0.65
CA ILE A 73 -2.55 5.86 -0.27
C ILE A 73 -3.29 6.64 0.83
N ARG A 74 -2.56 7.11 1.85
CA ARG A 74 -3.13 7.93 2.94
C ARG A 74 -3.66 9.27 2.45
N ALA A 75 -2.95 9.93 1.52
CA ALA A 75 -3.34 11.22 0.96
C ALA A 75 -4.71 11.18 0.25
N GLN A 76 -5.17 10.00 -0.16
CA GLN A 76 -6.48 9.78 -0.79
C GLN A 76 -7.60 9.49 0.21
N GLY A 77 -7.34 9.60 1.52
CA GLY A 77 -8.34 9.46 2.58
C GLY A 77 -8.51 8.04 3.13
N HIS A 78 -7.59 7.12 2.83
CA HIS A 78 -7.62 5.79 3.46
C HIS A 78 -7.08 5.84 4.90
N GLU A 79 -7.95 5.60 5.87
CA GLU A 79 -7.61 5.63 7.30
C GLU A 79 -7.23 4.26 7.89
N GLY A 80 -7.51 3.18 7.15
CA GLY A 80 -7.20 1.80 7.54
C GLY A 80 -5.71 1.49 7.66
N LYS A 81 -5.39 0.29 8.13
CA LYS A 81 -3.99 -0.18 8.24
C LYS A 81 -3.41 -0.41 6.85
N ILE A 82 -2.15 -0.06 6.61
CA ILE A 82 -1.44 -0.38 5.37
C ILE A 82 -0.25 -1.26 5.72
N ARG A 83 -0.21 -2.48 5.18
CA ARG A 83 0.81 -3.50 5.48
C ARG A 83 1.51 -3.94 4.21
N THR A 84 2.75 -4.41 4.37
CA THR A 84 3.56 -4.95 3.29
C THR A 84 3.57 -6.47 3.41
N ALA A 85 3.21 -7.18 2.34
CA ALA A 85 3.27 -8.63 2.31
C ALA A 85 4.73 -9.12 2.33
N ARG A 86 4.94 -10.28 2.95
CA ARG A 86 6.18 -11.04 2.86
C ARG A 86 5.85 -12.50 2.58
N ASP A 87 6.79 -13.22 1.98
CA ASP A 87 6.60 -14.64 1.71
C ASP A 87 6.24 -15.39 3.00
N LEU A 88 5.23 -16.26 2.89
CA LEU A 88 4.68 -17.04 4.00
C LEU A 88 4.05 -16.22 5.14
N MET A 89 3.73 -14.93 4.91
CA MET A 89 2.98 -14.14 5.86
C MET A 89 1.59 -14.74 6.11
N VAL A 90 1.24 -14.92 7.38
CA VAL A 90 -0.09 -15.37 7.81
C VAL A 90 -0.88 -14.18 8.36
N LEU A 91 -2.05 -13.93 7.79
CA LEU A 91 -3.00 -12.94 8.28
C LEU A 91 -4.26 -13.65 8.78
N ASN A 92 -4.71 -13.26 9.97
CA ASN A 92 -5.92 -13.79 10.58
C ASN A 92 -6.96 -12.68 10.67
N LEU A 93 -8.11 -12.88 10.04
CA LEU A 93 -9.19 -11.90 9.98
C LEU A 93 -10.23 -12.27 11.04
N GLY A 94 -10.29 -11.55 12.17
CA GLY A 94 -11.31 -11.77 13.21
C GLY A 94 -10.86 -11.76 14.67
N GLY A 95 -9.56 -11.58 14.96
CA GLY A 95 -9.05 -11.48 16.34
C GLY A 95 -9.17 -10.08 16.96
N PRO A 96 -9.28 -9.96 18.31
CA PRO A 96 -9.24 -8.67 18.99
C PRO A 96 -7.86 -8.03 18.76
N ARG A 97 -7.84 -6.89 18.05
CA ARG A 97 -6.69 -6.02 17.77
C ARG A 97 -5.37 -6.78 17.57
N TYR A 98 -5.10 -7.20 16.34
CA TYR A 98 -3.75 -7.61 15.91
C TYR A 98 -2.76 -6.46 16.16
N HIS A 99 -1.96 -6.59 17.23
CA HIS A 99 -0.68 -5.94 17.41
C HIS A 99 0.36 -6.84 16.75
N ASP A 100 0.63 -6.58 15.47
CA ASP A 100 1.92 -6.98 14.91
C ASP A 100 2.84 -5.80 15.13
N HIS A 101 4.03 -6.07 15.67
CA HIS A 101 5.18 -5.18 15.58
C HIS A 101 5.59 -5.10 14.11
N ASP A 102 4.86 -4.32 13.32
CA ASP A 102 5.37 -3.83 12.05
C ASP A 102 5.89 -2.42 12.33
N ASP A 103 7.17 -2.23 12.01
CA ASP A 103 7.96 -1.02 12.15
C ASP A 103 7.38 0.16 11.35
N ASP A 104 6.27 0.74 11.81
CA ASP A 104 6.01 2.15 11.56
C ASP A 104 6.96 2.93 12.48
N HIS A 105 8.26 2.89 12.17
CA HIS A 105 9.19 3.92 12.64
C HIS A 105 8.67 5.24 12.09
N ASN A 106 7.96 5.96 12.95
CA ASN A 106 7.58 7.33 12.75
C ASN A 106 8.87 8.15 12.73
N GLU A 107 9.46 8.38 11.55
CA GLU A 107 10.62 9.27 11.35
C GLU A 107 10.31 10.75 11.65
N ASP A 108 9.14 11.06 12.19
CA ASP A 108 8.72 12.42 12.55
C ASP A 108 9.15 12.87 13.97
N ASP A 109 9.80 12.02 14.77
CA ASP A 109 10.26 12.38 16.14
C ASP A 109 11.68 12.97 16.25
N ASP A 110 12.41 13.17 15.13
CA ASP A 110 13.76 13.77 15.14
C ASP A 110 13.79 15.28 14.82
N ARG A 111 12.67 15.99 15.01
CA ARG A 111 12.62 17.46 14.98
C ARG A 111 12.18 18.06 16.31
N CYS A 112 13.01 17.92 17.33
CA CYS A 112 13.18 18.89 18.42
C CYS A 112 14.36 18.48 19.32
N HIS A 113 15.56 19.02 19.07
CA HIS A 113 16.44 19.63 20.09
C HIS A 113 17.65 20.31 19.44
#